data_AF-S7MJW4-F1
#
_entry.id   AF-S7MJW4-F1
#
_cell.length_a   1.000
_cell.length_b   1.000
_cell.length_c   1.000
_cell.angle_alpha   90.00
_cell.angle_beta   90.00
_cell.angle_gamma   90.00
#
_symmetry.space_group_name_H-M   'P 1'
#
loop_
_entity.id
_entity.type
_entity.pdbx_description
1 polymer ?
#
loop_
_entity_poly.entity_id
_entity_poly.type
_entity_poly.pdbx_seq_one_letter_code
_entity_poly.pdbx_strand_id
1 'polypeptide(L)' 'MCFYGMDIDHFAYPRHCCPGVFILFDEDHFGFIWLEEKYFFWYGRVQDTFQNVEAPSPQAFLEMLKDIQSSFIF' A
#
# COMPACT_ATOMS: atom_id res chain seq x y z
N MET A 1 -6.08 -15.60 -4.46
CA MET A 1 -5.17 -15.54 -5.65
C MET A 1 -3.82 -14.98 -5.19
N CYS A 2 -2.73 -15.25 -5.92
CA CYS A 2 -1.39 -14.75 -5.56
C CYS A 2 -0.77 -13.96 -6.72
N PHE A 3 -0.09 -12.87 -6.40
CA PHE A 3 0.55 -11.99 -7.37
C PHE A 3 1.96 -11.58 -6.90
N TYR A 4 2.88 -11.39 -7.82
CA TYR A 4 4.18 -10.81 -7.52
C TYR A 4 4.03 -9.32 -7.23
N GLY A 5 4.70 -8.81 -6.20
CA GLY A 5 4.70 -7.40 -5.85
C GLY A 5 6.06 -6.92 -5.36
N MET A 6 6.20 -5.60 -5.27
CA MET A 6 7.37 -4.92 -4.73
C MET A 6 6.88 -3.85 -3.77
N ASP A 7 7.27 -3.97 -2.51
CA ASP A 7 6.98 -2.98 -1.49
C ASP A 7 8.21 -2.09 -1.24
N ILE A 8 8.01 -0.94 -0.63
CA ILE A 8 9.07 0.01 -0.30
C ILE A 8 9.11 0.14 1.21
N ASP A 9 10.22 -0.27 1.82
CA ASP A 9 10.51 0.12 3.19
C ASP A 9 10.87 1.62 3.21
N HIS A 10 9.89 2.43 3.63
CA HIS A 10 10.02 3.88 3.69
C HIS A 10 10.93 4.33 4.85
N PHE A 11 11.22 3.47 5.83
CA PHE A 11 12.01 3.82 7.00
C PHE A 11 13.46 3.35 6.91
N ALA A 12 13.77 2.43 5.98
CA ALA A 12 15.15 2.07 5.65
C ALA A 12 15.88 3.20 4.89
N TYR A 13 17.14 3.46 5.24
CA TYR A 13 18.04 4.31 4.47
C TYR A 13 19.25 3.50 3.96
N PRO A 14 19.47 3.39 2.63
CA PRO A 14 18.61 3.90 1.55
C PRO A 14 17.26 3.17 1.51
N ARG A 15 16.25 3.78 0.84
CA ARG A 15 14.95 3.14 0.60
C ARG A 15 15.17 1.73 0.06
N HIS A 16 14.61 0.74 0.73
CA HIS A 16 14.78 -0.66 0.39
C HIS A 16 13.54 -1.19 -0.33
N CYS A 17 13.71 -1.63 -1.57
CA CYS A 17 12.63 -2.29 -2.31
C CYS A 17 12.58 -3.76 -1.88
N CYS A 18 11.47 -4.18 -1.27
CA CYS A 18 11.29 -5.52 -0.75
C CYS A 18 10.43 -6.34 -1.74
N PRO A 19 11.02 -7.25 -2.54
CA PRO A 19 10.25 -8.14 -3.39
C PRO A 19 9.39 -9.08 -2.54
N GLY A 20 8.17 -9.33 -3.01
CA GLY A 20 7.17 -10.00 -2.21
C GLY A 20 6.07 -10.70 -3.00
N VAL A 21 5.24 -11.41 -2.24
CA VAL A 21 4.04 -12.05 -2.77
C VAL A 21 2.83 -11.42 -2.10
N PHE A 22 1.96 -10.83 -2.92
CA PHE A 22 0.63 -10.40 -2.52
C PHE A 22 -0.32 -11.60 -2.56
N ILE A 23 -1.11 -11.77 -1.50
CA ILE A 23 -2.05 -12.88 -1.35
C ILE A 23 -3.43 -12.30 -1.06
N LEU A 24 -4.39 -12.55 -1.96
CA LEU A 24 -5.80 -12.25 -1.75
C LEU A 24 -6.48 -13.43 -1.07
N PHE A 25 -7.01 -13.23 0.14
CA PHE A 25 -7.71 -14.25 0.92
C PHE A 25 -9.21 -14.26 0.60
N ASP A 26 -9.86 -13.10 0.73
CA ASP A 26 -11.27 -12.89 0.46
C ASP A 26 -11.53 -11.44 -0.02
N GLU A 27 -12.78 -10.98 -0.02
CA GLU A 27 -13.17 -9.65 -0.51
C GLU A 27 -12.61 -8.49 0.35
N ASP A 28 -12.33 -8.75 1.63
CA ASP A 28 -11.98 -7.74 2.62
C ASP A 28 -10.58 -7.93 3.21
N HIS A 29 -9.93 -9.06 2.96
CA HIS A 29 -8.64 -9.39 3.54
C HIS A 29 -7.59 -9.77 2.49
N PHE A 30 -6.39 -9.23 2.68
CA PHE A 30 -5.22 -9.59 1.91
C PHE A 30 -3.96 -9.59 2.78
N GLY A 31 -2.89 -10.19 2.28
CA GLY A 31 -1.59 -10.16 2.94
C GLY A 31 -0.46 -9.91 1.95
N PHE A 32 0.69 -9.53 2.49
CA PHE A 32 1.92 -9.34 1.73
C PHE A 32 3.09 -9.98 2.47
N ILE A 33 3.87 -10.80 1.77
CA ILE A 33 5.09 -11.41 2.32
C ILE A 33 6.29 -10.66 1.76
N TRP A 34 7.16 -10.14 2.63
CA TRP A 34 8.52 -9.73 2.23
C TRP A 34 9.41 -10.97 2.20
N LEU A 35 9.96 -11.31 1.03
CA LEU A 35 10.69 -12.58 0.87
C LEU A 35 12.02 -12.61 1.64
N GLU A 36 12.73 -11.48 1.67
CA GLU A 36 14.06 -11.39 2.28
C GLU A 36 13.98 -11.29 3.81
N GLU A 37 13.12 -10.41 4.31
CA GLU A 37 12.95 -10.15 5.73
C GLU A 37 12.06 -11.17 6.45
N LYS A 38 11.42 -12.08 5.71
CA LYS A 38 10.48 -13.10 6.22
C LYS A 38 9.34 -12.50 7.05
N TYR A 39 8.96 -11.26 6.76
CA TYR A 39 7.79 -10.63 7.36
C TYR A 39 6.53 -10.96 6.57
N PHE A 40 5.44 -11.10 7.31
CA PHE A 40 4.10 -11.21 6.75
C PHE A 40 3.23 -10.09 7.30
N PHE A 41 2.72 -9.27 6.39
CA PHE A 41 1.81 -8.18 6.68
C PHE A 41 0.38 -8.64 6.38
N TRP A 42 -0.50 -8.43 7.33
CA TRP A 42 -1.92 -8.76 7.22
C TRP A 42 -2.74 -7.47 7.17
N TYR A 43 -3.66 -7.39 6.21
CA TYR A 43 -4.51 -6.23 5.99
C TYR A 43 -5.97 -6.65 5.97
N GLY A 44 -6.83 -5.81 6.57
CA GLY A 44 -8.27 -5.94 6.54
C GLY A 44 -8.93 -4.63 6.12
N ARG A 45 -10.07 -4.72 5.44
CA ARG A 45 -10.85 -3.55 5.01
C ARG A 45 -11.41 -2.80 6.22
N VAL A 46 -11.21 -1.48 6.23
CA VAL A 46 -11.91 -0.58 7.14
C VAL A 46 -13.38 -0.52 6.75
N GLN A 47 -14.27 -0.86 7.68
CA GLN A 47 -15.72 -1.00 7.43
C GLN A 47 -16.48 0.31 7.68
N ASP A 48 -15.84 1.32 8.24
CA ASP A 48 -16.44 2.63 8.48
C ASP A 48 -16.81 3.35 7.17
N THR A 49 -17.94 4.04 7.19
CA THR A 49 -18.37 4.90 6.09
C THR A 49 -17.92 6.32 6.35
N PHE A 50 -17.17 6.90 5.42
CA PHE A 50 -16.70 8.28 5.49
C PHE A 50 -17.54 9.18 4.57
N GLN A 51 -17.80 10.41 5.02
CA GLN A 51 -18.55 11.40 4.24
C GLN A 51 -17.59 12.32 3.47
N ASN A 52 -17.98 12.72 2.25
CA ASN A 52 -17.23 13.67 1.40
C ASN A 52 -15.79 13.22 1.07
N VAL A 53 -15.56 11.92 0.87
CA VAL A 53 -14.23 11.35 0.62
C VAL A 53 -13.95 10.99 -0.84
N GLU A 54 -14.93 11.15 -1.72
CA GLU A 54 -14.73 10.85 -3.14
C GLU A 54 -13.83 11.90 -3.79
N ALA A 55 -12.85 11.42 -4.57
CA ALA A 55 -12.03 12.32 -5.36
C ALA A 55 -12.86 12.98 -6.48
N PRO A 56 -12.67 14.29 -6.76
CA PRO A 56 -13.41 14.97 -7.81
C PRO A 56 -13.21 14.37 -9.21
N SER A 57 -12.06 13.75 -9.45
CA SER A 57 -11.73 13.00 -10.68
C SER A 57 -10.57 12.04 -10.42
N PRO A 58 -10.34 11.03 -11.29
CA PRO A 58 -9.15 10.18 -11.19
C PRO A 58 -7.84 10.97 -11.21
N GLN A 59 -7.77 12.07 -11.99
CA GLN A 59 -6.57 12.92 -12.01
C GLN A 59 -6.37 13.64 -10.69
N ALA A 60 -7.44 14.16 -10.07
CA ALA A 60 -7.35 14.81 -8.76
C ALA A 60 -6.85 13.85 -7.67
N PHE A 61 -7.25 12.58 -7.73
CA PHE A 61 -6.74 11.53 -6.85
C PHE A 61 -5.23 11.31 -7.05
N LEU A 62 -4.76 11.24 -8.31
CA LEU A 62 -3.34 11.09 -8.61
C LEU A 62 -2.49 12.28 -8.16
N GLU A 63 -3.00 13.51 -8.30
CA GLU A 63 -2.30 14.70 -7.79
C GLU A 63 -2.21 14.67 -6.26
N MET A 64 -3.30 14.34 -5.56
CA MET A 64 -3.29 14.16 -4.10
C MET A 64 -2.25 13.13 -3.64
N LEU A 65 -2.11 11.99 -4.33
CA LEU A 65 -1.08 10.99 -3.99
C LEU A 65 0.34 11.53 -4.14
N LYS A 66 0.62 12.31 -5.20
CA LYS A 66 1.93 12.95 -5.39
C LYS A 66 2.24 13.98 -4.31
N ASP A 67 1.25 14.79 -3.93
CA ASP A 67 1.41 15.82 -2.90
C ASP A 67 1.71 15.20 -1.54
N ILE A 68 0.98 14.14 -1.18
CA ILE A 68 1.21 13.37 0.05
C ILE A 68 2.61 12.74 0.03
N GLN A 69 2.98 12.05 -1.05
CA GLN A 69 4.29 11.38 -1.16
C GLN A 69 5.45 12.39 -1.07
N SER A 70 5.31 13.55 -1.71
CA SER A 70 6.34 14.60 -1.69
C SER A 70 6.55 15.17 -0.28
N SER A 71 5.49 15.20 0.53
CA SER A 71 5.54 15.67 1.93
C SER A 71 6.30 14.70 2.85
N PHE A 72 6.36 13.41 2.50
CA PHE A 72 7.10 12.38 3.26
C PHE A 72 8.60 12.29 2.89
N ILE A 73 9.11 13.13 1.98
CA ILE A 73 10.50 13.08 1.48
C ILE A 73 11.40 14.17 2.12
N PHE A 74 10.93 14.86 3.17
CA PHE A 74 11.74 15.79 3.97
C PHE A 74 12.31 15.16 5.24
#